data_AF-A0A3D9HIR6-F1
#
_entry.id   AF-A0A3D9HIR6-F1
#
_cell.length_a   1.000
_cell.length_b   1.000
_cell.length_c   1.000
_cell.angle_alpha   90.00
_cell.angle_beta   90.00
_cell.angle_gamma   90.00
#
_symmetry.space_group_name_H-M   'P 1'
#
loop_
_entity.id
_entity.type
_entity.pdbx_description
1 polymer ?
#
loop_
_entity_poly.entity_id
_entity_poly.type
_entity_poly.pdbx_seq_one_letter_code
_entity_poly.pdbx_strand_id
1 'polypeptide(L)'
;MKNVLSNFKKGILMVAIMATVTGYANDGKLIVKEAKRTSLTFKNVKQGNLLTIKDANGLTLYKELIEKSGVYSKGFDFTALPDGNYFFELEKDVEIKTIPFSVLSNKVTFNKELETLYHKPVAIVKKDMLYISKVASDYEPLTVSLYGKDSGELLYTETITNTCVIEKAYKLKAGNYRLVLNSNNKYFTKFINN
;
A
#
# COMPACT_ATOMS: atom_id res chain seq x y z
N MET A 1 -23.62 -33.52 33.00
CA MET A 1 -22.51 -32.71 33.56
C MET A 1 -21.35 -32.79 32.56
N LYS A 2 -20.78 -31.76 31.95
CA LYS A 2 -20.87 -30.30 32.00
C LYS A 2 -20.66 -29.80 30.56
N ASN A 3 -21.42 -28.79 30.14
CA ASN A 3 -21.08 -27.96 28.98
C ASN A 3 -19.78 -27.19 29.28
N VAL A 4 -18.86 -27.13 28.31
CA VAL A 4 -17.81 -26.10 28.29
C VAL A 4 -17.80 -25.44 26.92
N LEU A 5 -18.75 -24.53 26.73
CA LEU A 5 -18.59 -23.40 25.83
C LEU A 5 -17.73 -22.37 26.57
N SER A 6 -16.47 -22.21 26.15
CA SER A 6 -15.62 -21.11 26.58
C SER A 6 -15.46 -20.14 25.41
N ASN A 7 -16.27 -19.08 25.46
CA ASN A 7 -16.29 -17.96 24.52
C ASN A 7 -14.88 -17.38 24.28
N PHE A 8 -14.33 -17.58 23.08
CA PHE A 8 -13.27 -16.74 22.54
C PHE A 8 -13.88 -15.36 22.27
N LYS A 9 -13.93 -14.51 23.30
CA LYS A 9 -14.30 -13.11 23.14
C LYS A 9 -13.32 -12.49 22.14
N LYS A 10 -13.84 -12.13 20.97
CA LYS A 10 -13.17 -11.31 19.95
C LYS A 10 -12.88 -9.93 20.54
N GLY A 11 -11.88 -9.84 21.41
CA GLY A 11 -11.29 -8.57 21.82
C GLY A 11 -10.33 -8.13 20.72
N ILE A 12 -10.65 -7.04 20.02
CA ILE A 12 -9.69 -6.37 19.15
C ILE A 12 -8.64 -5.77 20.09
N LEU A 13 -7.52 -6.48 20.29
CA LEU A 13 -6.37 -5.94 21.01
C LEU A 13 -5.71 -4.90 20.10
N MET A 14 -6.07 -3.62 20.30
CA MET A 14 -5.48 -2.51 19.56
C MET A 14 -4.10 -2.21 20.17
N VAL A 15 -3.05 -2.77 19.57
CA VAL A 15 -1.67 -2.49 19.99
C VAL A 15 -1.24 -1.15 19.40
N ALA A 16 -0.99 -0.17 20.27
CA ALA A 16 -0.51 1.15 19.87
C ALA A 16 1.02 1.13 19.69
N ILE A 17 1.49 1.26 18.45
CA ILE A 17 2.92 1.41 18.15
C ILE A 17 3.32 2.87 18.41
N MET A 18 4.31 3.09 19.27
CA MET A 18 4.87 4.42 19.52
C MET A 18 6.02 4.71 18.56
N ALA A 19 5.99 5.88 17.92
CA ALA A 19 7.00 6.30 16.96
C ALA A 19 7.64 7.62 17.41
N THR A 20 8.97 7.71 17.35
CA THR A 20 9.74 8.91 17.74
C THR A 20 10.50 9.46 16.54
N VAL A 21 10.41 10.77 16.30
CA VAL A 21 11.19 11.45 15.26
C VAL A 21 12.64 11.63 15.73
N THR A 22 13.58 11.05 15.00
CA THR A 22 15.03 11.24 15.22
C THR A 22 15.62 11.94 14.00
N GLY A 23 16.06 13.19 14.16
CA GLY A 23 16.70 13.95 13.09
C GLY A 23 18.17 13.56 12.93
N TYR A 24 18.51 12.84 11.86
CA TYR A 24 19.89 12.60 11.47
C TYR A 24 20.04 12.65 9.95
N ALA A 25 21.02 13.43 9.48
CA ALA A 25 21.54 13.40 8.12
C ALA A 25 22.83 12.56 8.11
N ASN A 26 22.87 11.47 7.34
CA ASN A 26 23.85 11.19 6.28
C ASN A 26 23.78 9.71 5.83
N ASP A 27 24.02 9.49 4.53
CA ASP A 27 24.31 8.25 3.80
C ASP A 27 23.82 6.89 4.34
N GLY A 28 22.64 6.47 3.86
CA GLY A 28 22.48 5.19 3.16
C GLY A 28 22.70 3.86 3.90
N LYS A 29 22.98 3.86 5.21
CA LYS A 29 23.06 2.63 6.02
C LYS A 29 21.96 2.63 7.08
N LEU A 30 21.12 1.59 7.06
CA LEU A 30 20.24 1.26 8.17
C LEU A 30 21.13 0.83 9.34
N ILE A 31 21.37 1.77 10.27
CA ILE A 31 22.07 1.48 11.53
C ILE A 31 21.04 0.85 12.46
N VAL A 32 21.09 -0.48 12.59
CA VAL A 32 20.42 -1.19 13.70
C VAL A 32 21.25 -0.92 14.94
N LYS A 33 20.93 0.15 15.68
CA LYS A 33 21.52 0.42 16.99
C LYS A 33 20.58 -0.13 18.07
N GLU A 34 21.04 -1.21 18.69
CA GLU A 34 20.64 -1.80 19.97
C GLU A 34 19.13 -1.95 20.27
N ALA A 35 18.68 -3.20 20.16
CA ALA A 35 17.72 -3.97 20.97
C ALA A 35 16.33 -3.42 21.35
N LYS A 36 15.98 -2.14 21.17
CA LYS A 36 14.62 -1.62 21.45
C LYS A 36 14.05 -0.70 20.38
N ARG A 37 14.89 -0.05 19.58
CA ARG A 37 14.43 0.96 18.62
C ARG A 37 14.89 0.64 17.20
N THR A 38 13.92 0.44 16.33
CA THR A 38 14.15 0.14 14.93
C THR A 38 13.94 1.40 14.11
N SER A 39 14.99 1.91 13.45
CA SER A 39 14.88 3.05 12.55
C SER A 39 14.54 2.59 11.13
N LEU A 40 13.58 3.26 10.49
CA LEU A 40 13.23 3.08 9.10
C LEU A 40 13.48 4.37 8.33
N THR A 41 14.14 4.26 7.17
CA THR A 41 14.49 5.40 6.33
C THR A 41 14.02 5.18 4.90
N PHE A 42 13.29 6.15 4.36
CA PHE A 42 12.87 6.20 2.97
C PHE A 42 13.45 7.44 2.29
N LYS A 43 14.01 7.24 1.09
CA LYS A 43 14.44 8.33 0.21
C LYS A 43 13.32 8.72 -0.74
N ASN A 44 13.33 9.97 -1.20
CA ASN A 44 12.42 10.50 -2.22
C ASN A 44 10.93 10.28 -1.89
N VAL A 45 10.57 10.50 -0.62
CA VAL A 45 9.16 10.61 -0.24
C VAL A 45 8.62 11.97 -0.64
N LYS A 46 7.31 12.07 -0.83
CA LYS A 46 6.61 13.34 -0.99
C LYS A 46 5.68 13.59 0.18
N GLN A 47 5.44 14.86 0.47
CA GLN A 47 4.35 15.25 1.36
C GLN A 47 3.04 14.59 0.90
N GLY A 48 2.31 14.01 1.85
CA GLY A 48 1.06 13.28 1.60
C GLY A 48 1.23 11.81 1.22
N ASN A 49 2.46 11.31 1.02
CA ASN A 49 2.67 9.85 0.96
C ASN A 49 2.24 9.21 2.29
N LEU A 50 1.77 7.97 2.23
CA LEU A 50 1.18 7.30 3.38
C LEU A 50 2.07 6.15 3.83
N LEU A 51 2.51 6.18 5.08
CA LEU A 51 3.18 5.07 5.75
C LEU A 51 2.17 4.31 6.60
N THR A 52 2.16 2.98 6.47
CA THR A 52 1.39 2.08 7.36
C THR A 52 2.25 0.95 7.89
N ILE A 53 1.87 0.43 9.06
CA ILE A 53 2.37 -0.85 9.58
C ILE A 53 1.16 -1.77 9.74
N LYS A 54 1.27 -2.98 9.22
CA LYS A 54 0.20 -3.97 9.23
C LYS A 54 0.68 -5.30 9.78
N ASP A 55 -0.23 -6.06 10.38
CA ASP A 55 0.00 -7.46 10.75
C ASP A 55 -0.17 -8.40 9.56
N ALA A 56 0.13 -9.69 9.74
CA ALA A 56 -0.01 -10.72 8.73
C ALA A 56 -1.43 -10.87 8.12
N ASN A 57 -2.47 -10.39 8.81
CA ASN A 57 -3.85 -10.41 8.33
C ASN A 57 -4.23 -9.11 7.58
N GLY A 58 -3.32 -8.15 7.49
CA GLY A 58 -3.53 -6.84 6.87
C GLY A 58 -4.17 -5.81 7.80
N LEU A 59 -4.34 -6.11 9.10
CA LEU A 59 -4.84 -5.15 10.09
C LEU A 59 -3.82 -4.02 10.25
N THR A 60 -4.26 -2.78 10.07
CA THR A 60 -3.40 -1.60 10.22
C THR A 60 -3.20 -1.27 11.70
N LEU A 61 -1.96 -1.35 12.16
CA LEU A 61 -1.53 -1.08 13.53
C LEU A 61 -0.99 0.35 13.68
N TYR A 62 -0.50 0.93 12.59
CA TYR A 62 0.03 2.29 12.55
C TYR A 62 -0.24 2.92 11.19
N LYS A 63 -0.49 4.23 11.18
CA LYS A 63 -0.75 5.01 9.97
C LYS A 63 -0.24 6.45 10.15
N GLU A 64 0.49 6.95 9.17
CA GLU A 64 1.05 8.31 9.17
C GLU A 64 1.09 8.87 7.74
N LEU A 65 0.66 10.14 7.59
CA LEU A 65 0.94 10.90 6.39
C LEU A 65 2.29 11.60 6.52
N ILE A 66 3.13 11.45 5.51
CA ILE A 66 4.43 12.11 5.45
C ILE A 66 4.20 13.61 5.31
N GLU A 67 4.76 14.40 6.22
CA GLU A 67 4.57 15.86 6.25
C GLU A 67 5.50 16.62 5.30
N LYS A 68 6.69 16.07 5.02
CA LYS A 68 7.73 16.73 4.22
C LYS A 68 8.29 15.82 3.15
N SER A 69 8.48 16.39 1.96
CA SER A 69 9.17 15.71 0.86
C SER A 69 10.67 15.59 1.13
N GLY A 70 11.32 14.58 0.54
CA GLY A 70 12.76 14.35 0.65
C GLY A 70 13.11 13.02 1.31
N VAL A 71 13.98 13.06 2.33
CA VAL A 71 14.35 11.89 3.12
C VAL A 71 13.49 11.85 4.38
N TYR A 72 12.81 10.72 4.59
CA TYR A 72 12.08 10.44 5.81
C TYR A 72 12.82 9.42 6.64
N SER A 73 12.96 9.67 7.94
CA SER A 73 13.55 8.74 8.89
C SER A 73 12.77 8.77 10.20
N LYS A 74 12.35 7.60 10.69
CA LYS A 74 11.61 7.48 11.95
C LYS A 74 11.99 6.22 12.71
N GLY A 75 12.13 6.35 14.02
CA GLY A 75 12.32 5.24 14.94
C GLY A 75 10.98 4.70 15.42
N PHE A 76 10.86 3.37 15.48
CA PHE A 76 9.71 2.66 16.00
C PHE A 76 10.13 1.81 17.20
N ASP A 77 9.28 1.82 18.23
CA ASP A 77 9.35 0.89 19.34
C ASP A 77 8.34 -0.24 19.13
N PHE A 78 8.86 -1.45 18.94
CA PHE A 78 8.08 -2.65 18.66
C PHE A 78 7.96 -3.59 19.86
N THR A 79 8.38 -3.19 21.06
CA THR A 79 8.33 -4.08 22.23
C THR A 79 6.92 -4.49 22.64
N ALA A 80 5.90 -3.75 22.21
CA ALA A 80 4.50 -4.08 22.47
C ALA A 80 3.89 -5.04 21.42
N LEU A 81 4.60 -5.31 20.32
CA LEU A 81 4.11 -6.22 19.28
C LEU A 81 4.31 -7.67 19.73
N PRO A 82 3.28 -8.53 19.64
CA PRO A 82 3.44 -9.97 19.80
C PRO A 82 4.38 -10.57 18.77
N ASP A 83 4.87 -11.77 19.06
CA ASP A 83 5.62 -12.56 18.08
C ASP A 83 4.77 -12.82 16.84
N GLY A 84 5.34 -12.57 15.65
CA GLY A 84 4.60 -12.64 14.41
C GLY A 84 5.26 -11.93 13.23
N ASN A 85 4.55 -11.95 12.10
CA ASN A 85 4.96 -11.29 10.86
C ASN A 85 4.17 -10.00 10.64
N TYR A 86 4.86 -9.00 10.15
CA TYR A 86 4.35 -7.66 9.94
C TYR A 86 4.96 -7.08 8.67
N PHE A 87 4.40 -5.96 8.20
CA PHE A 87 4.96 -5.26 7.06
C PHE A 87 4.73 -3.76 7.16
N PHE A 88 5.74 -3.01 6.74
CA PHE A 88 5.59 -1.60 6.41
C PHE A 88 5.08 -1.48 4.98
N GLU A 89 4.10 -0.62 4.73
CA GLU A 89 3.75 -0.17 3.38
C GLU A 89 3.94 1.33 3.28
N LEU A 90 4.77 1.76 2.33
CA LEU A 90 4.86 3.14 1.90
C LEU A 90 4.08 3.28 0.58
N GLU A 91 2.88 3.84 0.70
CA GLU A 91 2.03 4.16 -0.44
C GLU A 91 2.35 5.56 -0.96
N LYS A 92 2.87 5.61 -2.19
CA LYS A 92 3.15 6.84 -2.94
C LYS A 92 2.12 7.05 -4.05
N ASP A 93 2.33 8.08 -4.86
CA ASP A 93 1.43 8.46 -5.94
C ASP A 93 1.20 7.33 -6.96
N VAL A 94 2.28 6.66 -7.37
CA VAL A 94 2.28 5.68 -8.47
C VAL A 94 2.82 4.30 -8.08
N GLU A 95 3.26 4.13 -6.84
CA GLU A 95 3.85 2.88 -6.36
C GLU A 95 3.52 2.63 -4.90
N ILE A 96 3.59 1.36 -4.49
CA ILE A 96 3.50 0.91 -3.11
C ILE A 96 4.72 0.05 -2.84
N LYS A 97 5.55 0.46 -1.88
CA LYS A 97 6.73 -0.30 -1.43
C LYS A 97 6.40 -1.01 -0.14
N THR A 98 6.60 -2.33 -0.09
CA THR A 98 6.29 -3.16 1.07
C THR A 98 7.56 -3.81 1.62
N ILE A 99 7.85 -3.58 2.90
CA ILE A 99 9.02 -4.14 3.59
C ILE A 99 8.54 -5.05 4.72
N PRO A 100 8.70 -6.38 4.60
CA PRO A 100 8.32 -7.31 5.65
C PRO A 100 9.35 -7.33 6.80
N PHE A 101 8.84 -7.55 8.01
CA PHE A 101 9.65 -7.80 9.19
C PHE A 101 8.95 -8.78 10.14
N SER A 102 9.72 -9.43 11.00
CA SER A 102 9.19 -10.32 12.05
C SER A 102 9.60 -9.83 13.42
N VAL A 103 8.76 -10.15 14.41
CA VAL A 103 9.05 -10.01 15.84
C VAL A 103 9.12 -11.41 16.42
N LEU A 104 10.21 -11.72 17.12
CA LEU A 104 10.37 -12.98 17.87
C LEU A 104 11.08 -12.68 19.18
N SER A 105 10.43 -12.94 20.32
CA SER A 105 10.97 -12.66 21.66
C SER A 105 11.47 -11.21 21.79
N ASN A 106 10.64 -10.25 21.37
CA ASN A 106 10.96 -8.81 21.31
C ASN A 106 12.11 -8.41 20.37
N LYS A 107 12.63 -9.35 19.57
CA LYS A 107 13.67 -9.06 18.56
C LYS A 107 13.02 -8.85 17.20
N VAL A 108 13.34 -7.72 16.58
CA VAL A 108 12.85 -7.34 15.25
C VAL A 108 13.86 -7.77 14.19
N THR A 109 13.40 -8.47 13.15
CA THR A 109 14.21 -8.87 11.99
C THR A 109 13.56 -8.36 10.72
N PHE A 110 14.28 -7.57 9.92
CA PHE A 110 13.80 -7.15 8.60
C PHE A 110 14.17 -8.17 7.54
N ASN A 111 13.19 -8.56 6.74
CA ASN A 111 13.37 -9.49 5.63
C ASN A 111 13.46 -8.69 4.33
N LYS A 112 14.55 -7.93 4.17
CA LYS A 112 14.71 -6.94 3.08
C LYS A 112 14.76 -7.59 1.69
N GLU A 113 15.25 -8.82 1.64
CA GLU A 113 15.25 -9.68 0.46
C GLU A 113 13.85 -10.01 -0.06
N LEU A 114 12.83 -9.84 0.78
CA LEU A 114 11.41 -10.01 0.44
C LEU A 114 10.69 -8.68 0.23
N GLU A 115 11.44 -7.57 0.09
CA GLU A 115 10.85 -6.28 -0.25
C GLU A 115 10.17 -6.37 -1.63
N THR A 116 8.95 -5.85 -1.72
CA THR A 116 8.20 -5.79 -2.98
C THR A 116 7.86 -4.36 -3.38
N LEU A 117 7.76 -4.13 -4.68
CA LEU A 117 7.35 -2.86 -5.27
C LEU A 117 6.19 -3.10 -6.22
N TYR A 118 5.02 -2.56 -5.88
CA TYR A 118 3.83 -2.62 -6.71
C TYR A 118 3.63 -1.29 -7.45
N HIS A 119 3.62 -1.34 -8.78
CA HIS A 119 3.31 -0.17 -9.61
C HIS A 119 1.80 -0.04 -9.82
N LYS A 120 1.25 1.09 -9.38
CA LYS A 120 -0.17 1.41 -9.53
C LYS A 120 -0.50 1.67 -11.00
N PRO A 121 -1.67 1.25 -11.50
CA PRO A 121 -2.13 1.66 -12.81
C PRO A 121 -2.41 3.18 -12.81
N VAL A 122 -1.98 3.86 -13.86
CA VAL A 122 -2.17 5.30 -14.05
C VAL A 122 -3.14 5.53 -15.20
N ALA A 123 -4.15 6.36 -14.95
CA ALA A 123 -5.13 6.76 -15.97
C ALA A 123 -5.03 8.27 -16.25
N ILE A 124 -4.90 8.64 -17.52
CA ILE A 124 -4.82 10.03 -17.99
C ILE A 124 -5.91 10.23 -19.03
N VAL A 125 -6.68 11.32 -18.90
CA VAL A 125 -7.67 11.71 -19.90
C VAL A 125 -7.17 12.96 -20.61
N LYS A 126 -7.15 12.94 -21.94
CA LYS A 126 -6.85 14.10 -22.77
C LYS A 126 -7.92 14.18 -23.85
N LYS A 127 -8.72 15.26 -23.84
CA LYS A 127 -9.90 15.40 -24.71
C LYS A 127 -10.83 14.19 -24.55
N ASP A 128 -11.13 13.49 -25.64
CA ASP A 128 -11.97 12.30 -25.74
C ASP A 128 -11.17 10.98 -25.58
N MET A 129 -9.90 11.03 -25.19
CA MET A 129 -9.06 9.84 -25.07
C MET A 129 -8.68 9.53 -23.62
N LEU A 130 -8.93 8.29 -23.20
CA LEU A 130 -8.46 7.70 -21.95
C LEU A 130 -7.24 6.82 -22.21
N TYR A 131 -6.12 7.18 -21.61
CA TYR A 131 -4.88 6.42 -21.63
C TYR A 131 -4.69 5.73 -20.28
N ILE A 132 -4.38 4.44 -20.31
CA ILE A 132 -4.07 3.64 -19.13
C ILE A 132 -2.68 3.03 -19.31
N SER A 133 -1.82 3.19 -18.32
CA SER A 133 -0.51 2.52 -18.25
C SER A 133 -0.33 1.79 -16.93
N LYS A 134 0.32 0.63 -16.98
CA LYS A 134 0.72 -0.13 -15.79
C LYS A 134 1.94 -0.98 -16.09
N VAL A 135 2.88 -1.01 -15.14
CA VAL A 135 3.89 -2.08 -15.06
C VAL A 135 3.34 -3.15 -14.12
N ALA A 136 3.24 -4.37 -14.63
CA ALA A 136 2.78 -5.57 -13.94
C ALA A 136 3.96 -6.55 -13.86
N SER A 137 4.90 -6.27 -12.96
CA SER A 137 6.18 -6.99 -12.87
C SER A 137 6.00 -8.50 -12.64
N ASP A 138 4.92 -8.89 -11.97
CA ASP A 138 4.55 -10.28 -11.71
C ASP A 138 3.44 -10.78 -12.65
N TYR A 139 3.29 -10.09 -13.80
CA TYR A 139 2.25 -10.35 -14.80
C TYR A 139 0.82 -10.32 -14.23
N GLU A 140 0.61 -9.58 -13.13
CA GLU A 140 -0.68 -9.50 -12.48
C GLU A 140 -1.74 -8.88 -13.40
N PRO A 141 -2.97 -9.42 -13.42
CA PRO A 141 -3.99 -8.93 -14.32
C PRO A 141 -4.40 -7.49 -13.98
N LEU A 142 -4.82 -6.77 -15.01
CA LEU A 142 -5.47 -5.47 -14.90
C LEU A 142 -6.87 -5.56 -15.49
N THR A 143 -7.88 -5.43 -14.64
CA THR A 143 -9.26 -5.25 -15.08
C THR A 143 -9.58 -3.76 -15.14
N VAL A 144 -9.98 -3.30 -16.32
CA VAL A 144 -10.45 -1.96 -16.60
C VAL A 144 -11.98 -2.02 -16.67
N SER A 145 -12.68 -1.30 -15.79
CA SER A 145 -14.14 -1.22 -15.80
C SER A 145 -14.58 0.23 -15.85
N LEU A 146 -15.45 0.57 -16.81
CA LEU A 146 -15.99 1.91 -16.98
C LEU A 146 -17.49 1.88 -16.68
N TYR A 147 -17.91 2.72 -15.74
CA TYR A 147 -19.31 2.84 -15.35
C TYR A 147 -19.85 4.21 -15.76
N GLY A 148 -21.13 4.27 -16.14
CA GLY A 148 -21.86 5.54 -16.23
C GLY A 148 -21.97 6.13 -14.83
N LYS A 149 -21.50 7.36 -14.63
CA LYS A 149 -21.46 7.95 -13.27
C LYS A 149 -22.86 8.12 -12.69
N ASP A 150 -23.81 8.55 -13.52
CA ASP A 150 -25.17 8.89 -13.09
C ASP A 150 -26.07 7.65 -12.97
N SER A 151 -25.92 6.68 -13.88
CA SER A 151 -26.68 5.43 -13.85
C SER A 151 -26.08 4.35 -12.94
N GLY A 152 -24.77 4.40 -12.70
CA GLY A 152 -24.02 3.31 -12.04
C GLY A 152 -23.83 2.07 -12.92
N GLU A 153 -24.34 2.08 -14.15
CA GLU A 153 -24.30 0.95 -15.08
C GLU A 153 -22.87 0.66 -15.56
N LEU A 154 -22.52 -0.62 -15.70
CA LEU A 154 -21.26 -1.04 -16.31
C LEU A 154 -21.36 -0.88 -17.83
N LEU A 155 -20.64 0.09 -18.39
CA LEU A 155 -20.66 0.40 -19.82
C LEU A 155 -19.57 -0.36 -20.60
N TYR A 156 -18.46 -0.66 -19.95
CA TYR A 156 -17.34 -1.36 -20.57
C TYR A 156 -16.51 -2.11 -19.52
N THR A 157 -16.00 -3.28 -19.90
CA THR A 157 -14.99 -3.98 -19.10
C THR A 157 -14.01 -4.73 -19.99
N GLU A 158 -12.75 -4.75 -19.59
CA GLU A 158 -11.67 -5.52 -20.21
C GLU A 158 -10.74 -6.03 -19.13
N THR A 159 -10.25 -7.27 -19.26
CA THR A 159 -9.19 -7.79 -18.40
C THR A 159 -7.97 -8.11 -19.24
N ILE A 160 -6.85 -7.47 -18.93
CA ILE A 160 -5.55 -7.72 -19.54
C ILE A 160 -4.79 -8.68 -18.63
N THR A 161 -4.30 -9.77 -19.18
CA THR A 161 -3.55 -10.83 -18.47
C THR A 161 -2.18 -11.05 -19.12
N ASN A 162 -1.25 -11.70 -18.41
CA ASN A 162 0.03 -12.18 -18.96
C ASN A 162 0.83 -11.10 -19.72
N THR A 163 0.77 -9.84 -19.27
CA THR A 163 1.42 -8.70 -19.91
C THR A 163 2.18 -7.90 -18.87
N CYS A 164 3.51 -7.77 -19.03
CA CYS A 164 4.36 -7.04 -18.08
C CYS A 164 4.21 -5.52 -18.18
N VAL A 165 4.13 -4.98 -19.40
CA VAL A 165 3.91 -3.54 -19.63
C VAL A 165 2.58 -3.38 -20.36
N ILE A 166 1.60 -2.83 -19.67
CA ILE A 166 0.24 -2.63 -20.19
C ILE A 166 0.09 -1.17 -20.59
N GLU A 167 -0.22 -0.93 -21.85
CA GLU A 167 -0.52 0.39 -22.40
C GLU A 167 -1.79 0.29 -23.24
N LYS A 168 -2.82 1.04 -22.87
CA LYS A 168 -4.13 1.02 -23.53
C LYS A 168 -4.63 2.43 -23.77
N ALA A 169 -5.29 2.62 -24.91
CA ALA A 169 -5.96 3.86 -25.27
C ALA A 169 -7.40 3.56 -25.67
N TYR A 170 -8.34 4.31 -25.09
CA TYR A 170 -9.77 4.18 -25.35
C TYR A 170 -10.33 5.53 -25.78
N LYS A 171 -11.16 5.53 -26.82
CA LYS A 171 -11.94 6.70 -27.20
C LYS A 171 -13.25 6.72 -26.39
N LEU A 172 -13.46 7.79 -25.65
CA LEU A 172 -14.65 8.04 -24.86
C LEU A 172 -15.65 8.87 -25.67
N LYS A 173 -16.94 8.54 -25.54
CA LYS A 173 -18.00 9.49 -25.91
C LYS A 173 -18.06 10.59 -24.85
N ALA A 174 -18.75 11.69 -25.15
CA ALA A 174 -19.02 12.73 -24.17
C ALA A 174 -19.90 12.16 -23.04
N GLY A 175 -19.55 12.47 -21.79
CA GLY A 175 -20.33 12.03 -20.64
C GLY A 175 -19.57 11.95 -19.32
N ASN A 176 -20.29 11.52 -18.30
CA ASN A 176 -19.76 11.35 -16.95
C ASN A 176 -19.48 9.88 -16.68
N TYR A 177 -18.24 9.56 -16.33
CA TYR A 177 -17.81 8.18 -16.08
C TYR A 177 -17.13 8.01 -14.73
N ARG A 178 -17.25 6.79 -14.21
CA ARG A 178 -16.43 6.27 -13.11
C ARG A 178 -15.58 5.12 -13.65
N LEU A 179 -14.29 5.38 -13.80
CA LEU A 179 -13.30 4.37 -14.15
C LEU A 179 -12.86 3.64 -12.88
N VAL A 180 -12.86 2.31 -12.92
CA VAL A 180 -12.30 1.45 -11.87
C VAL A 180 -11.24 0.57 -12.51
N LEU A 181 -10.03 0.63 -11.97
CA LEU A 181 -8.93 -0.25 -12.33
C LEU A 181 -8.70 -1.20 -11.17
N ASN A 182 -8.81 -2.50 -11.41
CA ASN A 182 -8.51 -3.52 -10.43
C ASN A 182 -7.26 -4.29 -10.85
N SER A 183 -6.28 -4.36 -9.96
CA SER A 183 -5.11 -5.22 -10.15
C SER A 183 -4.57 -5.68 -8.81
N ASN A 184 -4.28 -6.98 -8.71
CA ASN A 184 -3.79 -7.62 -7.48
C ASN A 184 -4.65 -7.26 -6.25
N ASN A 185 -5.98 -7.36 -6.41
CA ASN A 185 -7.01 -7.02 -5.43
C ASN A 185 -6.99 -5.57 -4.92
N LYS A 186 -6.31 -4.66 -5.64
CA LYS A 186 -6.27 -3.23 -5.34
C LYS A 186 -7.10 -2.48 -6.38
N TYR A 187 -7.98 -1.60 -5.88
CA TYR A 187 -8.92 -0.83 -6.69
C TYR A 187 -8.51 0.63 -6.77
N PHE A 188 -8.40 1.16 -7.98
CA PHE A 188 -8.09 2.56 -8.26
C PHE A 188 -9.27 3.18 -9.01
N THR A 189 -9.86 4.22 -8.45
CA THR A 189 -11.04 4.87 -9.03
C THR A 189 -10.69 6.26 -9.54
N LYS A 190 -11.17 6.60 -10.74
CA LYS A 190 -11.08 7.93 -11.32
C LYS A 190 -12.44 8.36 -11.88
N PHE A 191 -12.87 9.57 -11.55
CA PHE A 191 -14.04 10.18 -12.17
C PHE A 191 -13.61 10.98 -13.39
N ILE A 192 -14.35 10.85 -14.48
CA ILE A 192 -14.08 11.47 -15.77
C ILE A 192 -15.34 12.25 -16.18
N ASN A 193 -15.14 13.47 -16.65
CA ASN A 193 -16.15 14.31 -17.28
C ASN A 193 -15.47 14.93 -18.51
N ASN A 194 -16.02 14.73 -19.71
CA ASN A 194 -15.45 15.16 -20.98
C ASN A 194 -16.50 15.71 -21.96
#